data_AF-D8F7R3-F1
#
_entry.id   AF-D8F7R3-F1
#
_cell.length_a   1.000
_cell.length_b   1.000
_cell.length_c   1.000
_cell.angle_alpha   90.00
_cell.angle_beta   90.00
_cell.angle_gamma   90.00
#
_symmetry.space_group_name_H-M   'P 1'
#
loop_
_entity.id
_entity.type
_entity.pdbx_description
1 polymer ?
#
loop_
_entity_poly.entity_id
_entity_poly.type
_entity_poly.pdbx_seq_one_letter_code
_entity_poly.pdbx_strand_id
1 'polypeptide(L)' 'MKVSSGCFEVDLFEREVDDADHPYASQFKDMLESVAEQYGCHLISFEVNKGTVLFSFDGDELNADIVELLRK' A
#
# COMPACT_ATOMS: atom_id res chain seq x y z
N MET A 1 21.91 6.09 -2.26
CA MET A 1 20.81 7.03 -1.95
C MET A 1 19.78 6.25 -1.16
N LYS A 2 19.49 6.61 0.10
CA LYS A 2 18.37 6.02 0.83
C LYS A 2 17.12 6.75 0.37
N VAL A 3 16.36 6.13 -0.54
CA VAL A 3 15.00 6.58 -0.83
C VAL A 3 14.22 6.31 0.46
N SER A 4 13.82 7.37 1.15
CA SER A 4 12.89 7.26 2.28
C SER A 4 11.51 6.99 1.71
N SER A 5 11.30 5.79 1.18
CA SER A 5 9.99 5.33 0.72
C SER A 5 9.04 5.39 1.92
N GLY A 6 7.92 6.12 1.79
CA GLY A 6 6.89 6.13 2.80
C GLY A 6 6.31 4.73 2.94
N CYS A 7 6.49 4.11 4.12
CA CYS A 7 5.78 2.90 4.47
C CYS A 7 4.45 3.28 5.12
N PHE A 8 3.36 2.76 4.57
CA PHE A 8 2.02 2.90 5.13
C PHE A 8 1.61 1.59 5.75
N GLU A 9 1.11 1.65 6.98
CA GLU A 9 0.53 0.52 7.70
C GLU A 9 -0.95 0.85 7.95
N VAL A 10 -1.85 0.04 7.40
CA VAL A 10 -3.30 0.28 7.47
C VAL A 10 -4.02 -1.00 7.86
N ASP A 11 -4.78 -0.95 8.94
CA ASP A 11 -5.67 -2.03 9.34
C ASP A 11 -6.95 -1.98 8.47
N LEU A 12 -7.05 -2.90 7.51
CA LEU A 12 -8.07 -2.83 6.45
C LEU A 12 -8.89 -4.11 6.33
N PHE A 13 -8.30 -5.27 6.62
CA PHE A 13 -8.96 -6.57 6.50
C PHE A 13 -9.25 -7.18 7.86
N GLU A 14 -10.07 -8.23 7.87
CA GLU A 14 -10.25 -9.06 9.05
C GLU A 14 -8.95 -9.79 9.38
N ARG A 15 -8.74 -10.09 10.67
CA ARG A 15 -7.52 -10.76 11.18
C ARG A 15 -7.25 -12.13 10.57
N GLU A 16 -8.24 -12.70 9.90
CA GLU A 16 -8.15 -13.97 9.17
C GLU A 16 -7.36 -13.84 7.86
N VAL A 17 -7.19 -12.61 7.36
CA VAL A 17 -6.39 -12.31 6.17
C VAL A 17 -4.95 -12.05 6.62
N ASP A 18 -4.11 -13.08 6.58
CA ASP A 18 -2.69 -13.00 7.02
C ASP A 18 -1.67 -12.98 5.88
N ASP A 19 -2.12 -13.08 4.62
CA ASP A 19 -1.22 -13.23 3.48
C ASP A 19 -1.62 -12.36 2.29
N ALA A 20 -0.61 -11.91 1.54
CA ALA A 20 -0.79 -11.12 0.31
C ALA A 20 -1.46 -11.93 -0.83
N ASP A 21 -1.46 -13.26 -0.74
CA ASP A 21 -2.09 -14.16 -1.72
C ASP A 21 -3.62 -14.27 -1.51
N HIS A 22 -4.14 -13.79 -0.38
CA HIS A 22 -5.58 -13.82 -0.12
C HIS A 22 -6.33 -13.02 -1.19
N PRO A 23 -7.49 -13.49 -1.71
CA PRO A 23 -8.20 -12.82 -2.80
C PRO A 23 -8.49 -11.33 -2.52
N TYR A 24 -8.82 -10.98 -1.28
CA TYR A 24 -9.01 -9.59 -0.86
C TYR A 24 -7.71 -8.77 -0.90
N ALA A 25 -6.60 -9.34 -0.43
CA ALA A 25 -5.30 -8.69 -0.46
C ALA A 25 -4.78 -8.51 -1.89
N SER A 26 -4.94 -9.53 -2.73
CA SER A 26 -4.57 -9.51 -4.14
C SER A 26 -5.35 -8.45 -4.93
N GLN A 27 -6.67 -8.35 -4.72
CA GLN A 27 -7.49 -7.30 -5.34
C GLN A 27 -7.06 -5.89 -4.87
N PHE A 28 -6.74 -5.73 -3.60
CA PHE A 28 -6.27 -4.45 -3.07
C PHE A 28 -4.90 -4.07 -3.63
N LYS A 29 -3.99 -5.05 -3.75
CA LYS A 29 -2.68 -4.87 -4.38
C LYS A 29 -2.82 -4.39 -5.82
N ASP A 30 -3.67 -5.03 -6.63
CA ASP A 30 -3.92 -4.64 -8.02
C ASP A 30 -4.46 -3.19 -8.13
N MET A 31 -5.32 -2.80 -7.18
CA MET A 31 -5.79 -1.41 -7.07
C MET A 31 -4.66 -0.44 -6.74
N LEU A 32 -3.77 -0.77 -5.80
CA LEU A 32 -2.60 0.05 -5.45
C LEU A 32 -1.63 0.16 -6.63
N GLU A 33 -1.39 -0.91 -7.36
CA GLU A 33 -0.56 -0.90 -8.58
C GLU A 33 -1.18 -0.02 -9.66
N SER A 34 -2.49 -0.13 -9.90
CA SER A 34 -3.22 0.73 -10.84
C SER A 34 -3.20 2.21 -10.46
N VAL A 35 -3.22 2.53 -9.16
CA VAL A 35 -3.06 3.91 -8.69
C VAL A 35 -1.62 4.36 -8.88
N ALA A 36 -0.63 3.54 -8.51
CA ALA A 36 0.78 3.86 -8.70
C ALA A 36 1.10 4.18 -10.18
N GLU A 37 0.60 3.38 -11.11
CA GLU A 37 0.77 3.61 -12.55
C GLU A 37 0.18 4.96 -13.01
N GLN A 38 -0.95 5.38 -12.45
CA GLN A 38 -1.54 6.69 -12.77
C GLN A 38 -0.68 7.87 -12.33
N TYR A 39 0.05 7.72 -11.23
CA TYR A 39 1.01 8.72 -10.75
C TYR A 39 2.43 8.52 -11.36
N GLY A 40 2.59 7.53 -12.25
CA GLY A 40 3.89 7.20 -12.84
C GLY A 40 4.89 6.62 -11.83
N CYS A 41 4.39 6.00 -10.77
CA CYS A 41 5.15 5.35 -9.70
C CYS A 41 4.93 3.84 -9.72
N HIS A 42 5.64 3.14 -8.85
CA HIS A 42 5.52 1.70 -8.65
C HIS A 42 5.32 1.35 -7.17
N LEU A 43 4.57 0.26 -6.96
CA LEU A 43 4.47 -0.37 -5.66
C LEU A 43 5.78 -1.14 -5.39
N ILE A 44 6.50 -0.72 -4.35
CA ILE A 44 7.82 -1.26 -4.00
C ILE A 44 7.71 -2.44 -3.04
N SER A 45 6.79 -2.35 -2.08
CA SER A 45 6.53 -3.40 -1.11
C SER A 45 5.04 -3.51 -0.86
N PHE A 46 4.58 -4.74 -0.65
CA PHE A 46 3.21 -5.06 -0.23
C PHE A 46 3.24 -6.31 0.64
N GLU A 47 2.86 -6.15 1.90
CA GLU A 47 2.81 -7.20 2.90
C GLU A 47 1.46 -7.13 3.62
N VAL A 48 0.96 -8.28 4.01
CA VAL A 48 -0.25 -8.38 4.83
C VAL A 48 0.11 -9.19 6.06
N ASN A 49 -0.33 -8.74 7.22
CA ASN A 49 -0.17 -9.46 8.47
C ASN A 49 -1.43 -9.29 9.31
N LYS A 50 -2.14 -10.40 9.57
CA LYS A 50 -3.33 -10.45 10.43
C LYS A 50 -4.32 -9.30 10.23
N GLY A 51 -4.66 -9.02 8.99
CA GLY A 51 -5.62 -7.98 8.61
C GLY A 51 -5.01 -6.59 8.35
N THR A 52 -3.77 -6.39 8.80
CA THR A 52 -3.01 -5.16 8.61
C THR A 52 -2.20 -5.24 7.32
N VAL A 53 -2.29 -4.22 6.48
CA VAL A 53 -1.59 -4.12 5.21
C VAL A 53 -0.45 -3.13 5.35
N LEU A 54 0.77 -3.57 5.01
CA LEU A 54 1.93 -2.71 4.85
C LEU A 54 2.24 -2.53 3.37
N PHE A 55 2.34 -1.30 2.91
CA PHE A 55 2.71 -1.02 1.52
C PHE A 55 3.60 0.22 1.38
N SER A 56 4.30 0.34 0.27
CA SER A 56 5.21 1.46 0.00
C SER A 56 5.34 1.76 -1.48
N PHE A 57 5.42 3.04 -1.83
CA PHE A 57 5.62 3.52 -3.19
C PHE A 57 6.92 4.31 -3.31
N ASP A 58 7.50 4.36 -4.52
CA ASP A 58 8.65 5.21 -4.84
C ASP A 58 8.28 6.64 -5.23
N GLY A 59 6.99 6.97 -5.33
CA GLY A 59 6.51 8.29 -5.68
C GLY A 59 6.23 9.20 -4.49
N ASP A 60 6.92 10.34 -4.40
CA ASP A 60 6.65 11.35 -3.37
C ASP A 60 5.26 11.99 -3.49
N GLU A 61 4.75 12.20 -4.71
CA GLU A 61 3.44 12.81 -4.95
C GLU A 61 2.31 11.92 -4.43
N LEU A 62 2.32 10.64 -4.81
CA LEU A 62 1.36 9.65 -4.30
C LEU A 62 1.47 9.48 -2.78
N ASN A 63 2.70 9.43 -2.24
CA ASN A 63 2.90 9.33 -0.79
C ASN A 63 2.30 10.55 -0.06
N ALA A 64 2.41 11.76 -0.61
CA ALA A 64 1.84 12.96 -0.02
C ALA A 64 0.30 12.93 -0.01
N ASP A 65 -0.33 12.52 -1.11
CA ASP A 65 -1.78 12.38 -1.23
C ASP A 65 -2.33 11.34 -0.23
N ILE A 66 -1.66 10.20 -0.09
CA ILE A 66 -2.04 9.16 0.88
C ILE A 66 -1.93 9.69 2.32
N VAL A 67 -0.86 10.44 2.64
CA VAL A 67 -0.72 11.07 3.96
C VAL A 67 -1.84 12.07 4.22
N GLU A 68 -2.26 12.86 3.22
CA GLU A 68 -3.40 13.78 3.36
C GLU A 68 -4.71 13.04 3.61
N LEU A 69 -4.93 11.91 2.92
CA LEU A 69 -6.12 11.07 3.12
C LEU A 69 -6.15 10.43 4.51
N LEU A 70 -5.02 9.90 5.00
CA LEU A 70 -4.92 9.23 6.29
C LEU A 70 -4.95 10.18 7.50
N ARG A 71 -4.67 11.48 7.30
CA ARG A 71 -4.70 12.48 8.37
C ARG A 71 -6.10 13.03 8.69
N LYS A 72 -7.11 12.68 7.91
CA LYS A 72 -8.52 13.07 8.14
C LYS A 72 -9.26 12.08 9.02
#